data_AF-A0A5P8KFQ4-F1
#
_entry.id   AF-A0A5P8KFQ4-F1
#
_cell.length_a   1.000
_cell.length_b   1.000
_cell.length_c   1.000
_cell.angle_alpha   90.00
_cell.angle_beta   90.00
_cell.angle_gamma   90.00
#
_symmetry.space_group_name_H-M   'P 1'
#
loop_
_entity.id
_entity.type
_entity.pdbx_description
1 polymer ?
#
loop_
_entity_poly.entity_id
_entity_poly.type
_entity_poly.pdbx_seq_one_letter_code
_entity_poly.pdbx_strand_id
1 'polypeptide(L)'
;MGATDGSAAEPLRRGVAAQKKDQDARTVMRLRLGVGVIGVALPLALPAGNWIAARIDGRTGEGSWPGSMSGSYYTSTRDIFVGALCALGIFLVVYRFNRFNDILGTIAGACALGVALFPTAPGAGGDGSQQTVSVFHQVFAVALLTAMAAFCLFMYGAPGIKDRPYARRPYLVAGVLILVFMALAAVAAATKVGDDWLITPLYLCEWLSVWSFGFAWTGAALSLAADIDRLSRTRAVVDAVVGWLRALGGPPGRGKPRSPETV
;
A
#
# COMPACT_ATOMS: atom_id res chain seq x y z
N MET A 1 -18.84 -37.92 41.55
CA MET A 1 -18.10 -36.63 41.56
C MET A 1 -17.35 -36.50 40.24
N GLY A 2 -17.65 -35.44 39.47
CA GLY A 2 -16.79 -34.87 38.44
C GLY A 2 -16.82 -35.48 37.04
N ALA A 3 -17.50 -34.82 36.09
CA ALA A 3 -17.01 -34.60 34.71
C ALA A 3 -18.11 -34.01 33.78
N THR A 4 -18.40 -32.70 33.83
CA THR A 4 -19.18 -32.04 32.75
C THR A 4 -18.90 -30.54 32.57
N ASP A 5 -17.64 -30.07 32.63
CA ASP A 5 -17.34 -28.64 32.39
C ASP A 5 -16.48 -28.36 31.12
N GLY A 6 -16.08 -29.39 30.36
CA GLY A 6 -15.19 -29.24 29.20
C GLY A 6 -15.87 -29.02 27.84
N SER A 7 -17.13 -29.40 27.67
CA SER A 7 -17.75 -29.56 26.34
C SER A 7 -18.31 -28.25 25.76
N ALA A 8 -18.83 -27.35 26.60
CA ALA A 8 -19.44 -26.09 26.14
C ALA A 8 -18.39 -24.99 25.82
N ALA A 9 -17.19 -25.07 26.40
CA ALA A 9 -16.13 -24.08 26.21
C ALA A 9 -15.38 -24.24 24.87
N GLU A 10 -15.32 -25.46 24.33
CA GLU A 10 -14.64 -25.80 23.07
C GLU A 10 -15.29 -25.13 21.83
N PRO A 11 -16.62 -25.21 21.59
CA PRO A 11 -17.26 -24.54 20.45
C PRO A 11 -17.27 -23.01 20.61
N LEU A 12 -17.32 -22.49 21.84
CA LEU A 12 -17.18 -21.06 22.13
C LEU A 12 -15.76 -20.55 21.85
N ARG A 13 -14.72 -21.32 22.21
CA ARG A 13 -13.32 -21.03 21.84
C ARG A 13 -13.09 -21.12 20.34
N ARG A 14 -13.67 -22.10 19.64
CA ARG A 14 -13.63 -22.17 18.16
C ARG A 14 -14.40 -21.04 17.52
N GLY A 15 -15.55 -20.64 18.06
CA GLY A 15 -16.32 -19.48 17.62
C GLY A 15 -15.53 -18.18 17.80
N VAL A 16 -14.91 -17.97 18.96
CA VAL A 16 -14.07 -16.79 19.25
C VAL A 16 -12.77 -16.80 18.44
N ALA A 17 -12.15 -17.96 18.21
CA ALA A 17 -10.97 -18.09 17.36
C ALA A 17 -11.28 -17.93 15.86
N ALA A 18 -12.48 -18.32 15.42
CA ALA A 18 -12.96 -18.14 14.05
C ALA A 18 -13.51 -16.72 13.78
N GLN A 19 -13.86 -15.95 14.83
CA GLN A 19 -14.54 -14.66 14.68
C GLN A 19 -13.63 -13.42 14.62
N LYS A 20 -12.31 -13.49 14.80
CA LYS A 20 -11.51 -12.28 14.54
C LYS A 20 -10.04 -12.54 14.26
N LYS A 21 -9.65 -12.28 13.01
CA LYS A 21 -8.43 -11.51 12.76
C LYS A 21 -8.75 -10.39 11.79
N ASP A 22 -9.42 -9.36 12.31
CA ASP A 22 -9.14 -8.02 11.80
C ASP A 22 -7.62 -7.85 11.91
N GLN A 23 -6.98 -7.60 10.77
CA GLN A 23 -5.56 -7.31 10.75
C GLN A 23 -5.29 -6.10 11.64
N ASP A 24 -4.24 -6.15 12.47
CA ASP A 24 -3.92 -5.06 13.39
C ASP A 24 -3.81 -3.72 12.65
N ALA A 25 -4.40 -2.67 13.23
CA ALA A 25 -4.51 -1.36 12.58
C ALA A 25 -3.14 -0.77 12.24
N ARG A 26 -2.10 -1.03 13.04
CA ARG A 26 -0.73 -0.60 12.74
C ARG A 26 -0.15 -1.34 11.53
N THR A 27 -0.45 -2.63 11.39
CA THR A 27 -0.05 -3.42 10.21
C THR A 27 -0.75 -2.92 8.96
N VAL A 28 -2.06 -2.68 9.01
CA VAL A 28 -2.83 -2.07 7.92
C VAL A 28 -2.23 -0.72 7.52
N MET A 29 -1.94 0.15 8.50
CA MET A 29 -1.32 1.45 8.29
C MET A 29 0.05 1.32 7.61
N ARG A 30 0.93 0.44 8.11
CA ARG A 30 2.29 0.25 7.55
C ARG A 30 2.25 -0.30 6.12
N LEU A 31 1.36 -1.26 5.84
CA LEU A 31 1.18 -1.77 4.47
C LEU A 31 0.69 -0.68 3.54
N ARG A 32 -0.31 0.12 3.97
CA ARG A 32 -0.79 1.25 3.15
C ARG A 32 0.31 2.28 2.89
N LEU A 33 1.12 2.58 3.91
CA LEU A 33 2.23 3.51 3.79
C LEU A 33 3.31 2.95 2.85
N GLY A 34 3.66 1.67 2.97
CA GLY A 34 4.64 1.02 2.09
C GLY A 34 4.20 1.07 0.63
N VAL A 35 2.95 0.69 0.35
CA VAL A 35 2.33 0.81 -0.98
C VAL A 35 2.39 2.25 -1.49
N GLY A 36 1.99 3.21 -0.64
CA GLY A 36 1.98 4.63 -0.98
C GLY A 36 3.37 5.20 -1.30
N VAL A 37 4.36 4.91 -0.44
CA VAL A 37 5.74 5.35 -0.61
C VAL A 37 6.36 4.77 -1.87
N ILE A 38 6.14 3.47 -2.15
CA ILE A 38 6.60 2.87 -3.41
C ILE A 38 5.96 3.59 -4.61
N GLY A 39 4.64 3.81 -4.58
CA GLY A 39 3.95 4.51 -5.68
C GLY A 39 4.42 5.96 -5.88
N VAL A 40 4.76 6.68 -4.82
CA VAL A 40 5.26 8.06 -4.94
C VAL A 40 6.73 8.09 -5.39
N ALA A 41 7.57 7.24 -4.82
CA ALA A 41 9.01 7.28 -5.05
C ALA A 41 9.43 6.66 -6.39
N LEU A 42 8.80 5.54 -6.78
CA LEU A 42 9.26 4.75 -7.93
C LEU A 42 9.35 5.57 -9.23
N PRO A 43 8.34 6.36 -9.65
CA PRO A 43 8.42 7.10 -10.92
C PRO A 43 9.55 8.13 -10.99
N LEU A 44 10.04 8.61 -9.84
CA LEU A 44 11.18 9.52 -9.77
C LEU A 44 12.51 8.77 -9.64
N ALA A 45 12.49 7.64 -8.92
CA ALA A 45 13.68 6.84 -8.66
C ALA A 45 14.29 6.25 -9.94
N LEU A 46 13.48 5.92 -10.95
CA LEU A 46 13.95 5.34 -12.20
C LEU A 46 14.84 6.31 -13.01
N PRO A 47 14.39 7.51 -13.42
CA PRO A 47 15.23 8.45 -14.15
C PRO A 47 16.37 9.00 -13.28
N ALA A 48 16.13 9.23 -11.98
CA ALA A 48 17.18 9.69 -11.06
C ALA A 48 18.30 8.66 -10.92
N GLY A 49 17.96 7.38 -10.76
CA GLY A 49 18.95 6.31 -10.66
C GLY A 49 19.73 6.11 -11.97
N ASN A 50 19.07 6.23 -13.13
CA ASN A 50 19.75 6.18 -14.43
C ASN A 50 20.74 7.35 -14.59
N TRP A 51 20.34 8.55 -14.16
CA TRP A 51 21.19 9.73 -14.18
C TRP A 51 22.41 9.57 -13.26
N ILE A 52 22.21 9.07 -12.04
CA ILE A 52 23.30 8.79 -11.08
C ILE A 52 24.27 7.76 -11.67
N ALA A 53 23.76 6.65 -12.21
CA ALA A 53 24.58 5.61 -12.83
C ALA A 53 25.39 6.16 -14.01
N ALA A 54 24.76 6.97 -14.88
CA ALA A 54 25.46 7.62 -15.99
C ALA A 54 26.61 8.52 -15.51
N ARG A 55 26.42 9.27 -14.41
CA ARG A 55 27.48 10.11 -13.83
C ARG A 55 28.63 9.30 -13.25
N ILE A 56 28.34 8.15 -12.62
CA ILE A 56 29.37 7.24 -12.10
C ILE A 56 30.22 6.67 -13.25
N ASP A 57 29.58 6.35 -14.38
CA ASP A 57 30.26 5.83 -15.57
C ASP A 57 30.95 6.92 -16.43
N GLY A 58 30.96 8.18 -15.99
CA GLY A 58 31.55 9.30 -16.74
C GLY A 58 30.76 9.73 -17.98
N ARG A 59 29.49 9.33 -18.11
CA ARG A 59 28.59 9.72 -19.21
C ARG A 59 27.83 11.01 -18.86
N THR A 60 27.38 11.73 -19.88
CA THR A 60 26.70 13.04 -19.74
C THR A 60 25.35 12.96 -19.03
N GLY A 61 24.73 11.77 -19.01
CA GLY A 61 23.37 11.55 -18.50
C GLY A 61 22.28 11.79 -19.55
N GLU A 62 22.65 11.98 -20.82
CA GLU A 62 21.70 11.97 -21.93
C GLU A 62 20.96 10.62 -21.98
N GLY A 63 19.64 10.66 -22.15
CA GLY A 63 18.79 9.46 -22.14
C GLY A 63 18.53 8.86 -20.75
N SER A 64 18.68 9.61 -19.66
CA SER A 64 18.35 9.12 -18.30
C SER A 64 16.87 8.75 -18.15
N TRP A 65 15.99 9.35 -18.95
CA TRP A 65 14.56 9.08 -18.97
C TRP A 65 14.24 7.91 -19.90
N PRO A 66 13.72 6.78 -19.39
CA PRO A 66 13.26 5.71 -20.26
C PRO A 66 11.91 6.09 -20.91
N GLY A 67 11.62 5.51 -22.08
CA GLY A 67 10.38 5.80 -22.83
C GLY A 67 9.09 5.28 -22.16
N SER A 68 9.19 4.46 -21.12
CA SER A 68 8.11 4.05 -20.22
C SER A 68 8.74 3.64 -18.88
N MET A 69 7.95 3.55 -17.80
CA MET A 69 8.44 3.04 -16.52
C MET A 69 9.01 1.62 -16.67
N SER A 70 8.35 0.77 -17.45
CA SER A 70 8.81 -0.58 -17.78
C SER A 70 10.02 -0.63 -18.70
N GLY A 71 10.32 0.44 -19.44
CA GLY A 71 11.56 0.59 -20.19
C GLY A 71 12.80 0.49 -19.30
N SER A 72 12.65 0.68 -17.99
CA SER A 72 13.70 0.50 -16.99
C SER A 72 14.31 -0.90 -16.98
N TYR A 73 13.64 -1.92 -17.53
CA TYR A 73 14.21 -3.26 -17.75
C TYR A 73 15.54 -3.26 -18.49
N TYR A 74 15.72 -2.28 -19.39
CA TYR A 74 16.88 -2.14 -20.25
C TYR A 74 17.77 -0.96 -19.84
N THR A 75 17.66 -0.53 -18.57
CA THR A 75 18.45 0.56 -18.01
C THR A 75 19.17 0.12 -16.73
N SER A 76 20.02 0.99 -16.18
CA SER A 76 20.71 0.75 -14.91
C SER A 76 19.79 0.63 -13.69
N THR A 77 18.51 0.98 -13.82
CA THR A 77 17.51 0.93 -12.72
C THR A 77 16.55 -0.26 -12.79
N ARG A 78 16.85 -1.27 -13.61
CA ARG A 78 16.06 -2.52 -13.68
C ARG A 78 15.75 -3.09 -12.30
N ASP A 79 16.76 -3.23 -11.45
CA ASP A 79 16.60 -3.92 -10.17
C ASP A 79 15.78 -3.07 -9.17
N ILE A 80 15.81 -1.74 -9.29
CA ILE A 80 14.92 -0.83 -8.56
C ILE A 80 13.47 -1.05 -9.02
N PHE A 81 13.23 -1.10 -10.33
CA PHE A 81 11.91 -1.33 -10.90
C PHE A 81 11.32 -2.67 -10.45
N VAL A 82 12.06 -3.76 -10.66
CA VAL A 82 11.63 -5.12 -10.31
C VAL A 82 11.44 -5.27 -8.79
N GLY A 83 12.40 -4.80 -7.99
CA GLY A 83 12.32 -4.88 -6.53
C GLY A 83 11.13 -4.11 -5.96
N ALA A 84 10.86 -2.92 -6.48
CA ALA A 84 9.72 -2.10 -6.07
C ALA A 84 8.37 -2.76 -6.42
N LEU A 85 8.24 -3.34 -7.62
CA LEU A 85 7.02 -4.06 -8.01
C LEU A 85 6.81 -5.35 -7.21
N CYS A 86 7.88 -6.07 -6.88
CA CYS A 86 7.81 -7.22 -5.97
C CYS A 86 7.31 -6.80 -4.59
N ALA A 87 7.89 -5.73 -4.01
CA ALA A 87 7.45 -5.21 -2.72
C ALA A 87 6.00 -4.71 -2.75
N LEU A 88 5.62 -3.94 -3.78
CA LEU A 88 4.25 -3.48 -4.01
C LEU A 88 3.29 -4.67 -4.11
N GLY A 89 3.66 -5.69 -4.87
CA GLY A 89 2.87 -6.90 -5.07
C GLY A 89 2.58 -7.63 -3.75
N ILE A 90 3.64 -7.89 -2.97
CA ILE A 90 3.50 -8.56 -1.67
C ILE A 90 2.69 -7.71 -0.68
N PHE A 91 2.92 -6.40 -0.61
CA PHE A 91 2.15 -5.53 0.29
C PHE A 91 0.66 -5.51 -0.04
N LEU A 92 0.31 -5.49 -1.33
CA LEU A 92 -1.09 -5.55 -1.78
C LEU A 92 -1.73 -6.92 -1.51
N VAL A 93 -1.00 -8.02 -1.71
CA VAL A 93 -1.48 -9.39 -1.42
C VAL A 93 -1.71 -9.60 0.07
N VAL A 94 -0.82 -9.10 0.93
CA VAL A 94 -0.90 -9.28 2.38
C VAL A 94 -1.90 -8.33 3.02
N TYR A 95 -2.19 -7.19 2.40
CA TYR A 95 -3.17 -6.24 2.90
C TYR A 95 -4.57 -6.87 3.05
N ARG A 96 -5.12 -6.80 4.26
CA ARG A 96 -6.48 -7.23 4.60
C ARG A 96 -7.31 -6.08 5.15
N PHE A 97 -8.51 -5.91 4.62
CA PHE A 97 -9.47 -4.88 5.01
C PHE A 97 -10.91 -5.36 4.96
N ASN A 98 -11.37 -5.84 3.79
CA ASN A 98 -12.66 -6.50 3.67
C ASN A 98 -12.61 -7.43 2.46
N ARG A 99 -13.47 -8.47 2.44
CA ARG A 99 -13.40 -9.55 1.46
C ARG A 99 -13.26 -9.07 0.00
N PHE A 100 -13.99 -8.03 -0.38
CA PHE A 100 -13.97 -7.52 -1.75
C PHE A 100 -12.65 -6.78 -2.06
N ASN A 101 -12.22 -5.90 -1.17
CA ASN A 101 -10.93 -5.21 -1.30
C ASN A 101 -9.72 -6.16 -1.19
N ASP A 102 -9.85 -7.26 -0.44
CA ASP A 102 -8.79 -8.27 -0.31
C ASP A 102 -8.59 -9.03 -1.63
N ILE A 103 -9.67 -9.31 -2.36
CA ILE A 103 -9.62 -9.89 -3.71
C ILE A 103 -8.97 -8.90 -4.67
N LEU A 104 -9.39 -7.63 -4.66
CA LEU A 104 -8.79 -6.61 -5.52
C LEU A 104 -7.30 -6.40 -5.23
N GLY A 105 -6.91 -6.36 -3.95
CA GLY A 105 -5.51 -6.27 -3.54
C GLY A 105 -4.70 -7.50 -3.98
N THR A 106 -5.28 -8.69 -3.89
CA THR A 106 -4.63 -9.91 -4.37
C THR A 106 -4.44 -9.91 -5.89
N ILE A 107 -5.46 -9.49 -6.65
CA ILE A 107 -5.39 -9.35 -8.11
C ILE A 107 -4.33 -8.31 -8.49
N ALA A 108 -4.41 -7.10 -7.92
CA ALA A 108 -3.45 -6.03 -8.19
C ALA A 108 -2.02 -6.47 -7.83
N GLY A 109 -1.85 -7.14 -6.69
CA GLY A 109 -0.54 -7.61 -6.28
C GLY A 109 0.01 -8.73 -7.17
N ALA A 110 -0.83 -9.65 -7.62
CA ALA A 110 -0.45 -10.67 -8.60
C ALA A 110 -0.08 -10.05 -9.96
N CYS A 111 -0.83 -9.04 -10.41
CA CYS A 111 -0.48 -8.29 -11.62
C CYS A 111 0.86 -7.56 -11.47
N ALA A 112 1.13 -6.92 -10.32
CA ALA A 112 2.42 -6.27 -10.06
C ALA A 112 3.59 -7.26 -10.11
N LEU A 113 3.42 -8.46 -9.53
CA LEU A 113 4.41 -9.54 -9.64
C LEU A 113 4.56 -10.01 -11.10
N GLY A 114 3.46 -10.11 -11.86
CA GLY A 114 3.52 -10.39 -13.29
C GLY A 114 4.36 -9.35 -14.05
N VAL A 115 4.08 -8.06 -13.85
CA VAL A 115 4.87 -6.98 -14.46
C VAL A 115 6.35 -7.09 -14.09
N ALA A 116 6.68 -7.50 -12.87
CA ALA A 116 8.06 -7.67 -12.38
C ALA A 116 8.78 -8.90 -12.95
N LEU A 117 8.05 -9.97 -13.26
CA LEU A 117 8.61 -11.24 -13.71
C LEU A 117 8.71 -11.36 -15.23
N PHE A 118 7.87 -10.64 -15.97
CA PHE A 118 7.87 -10.64 -17.44
C PHE A 118 8.45 -9.32 -17.96
N PRO A 119 9.66 -9.29 -18.53
CA PRO A 119 10.22 -8.08 -19.14
C PRO A 119 9.40 -7.56 -20.34
N THR A 120 9.35 -6.24 -20.52
CA THR A 120 8.82 -5.62 -21.76
C THR A 120 9.77 -5.86 -22.94
N ALA A 121 9.36 -5.64 -24.19
CA ALA A 121 10.21 -5.87 -25.36
C ALA A 121 11.41 -4.90 -25.43
N PRO A 122 12.59 -5.34 -25.92
CA PRO A 122 13.76 -4.47 -26.15
C PRO A 122 13.62 -3.58 -27.42
N GLY A 123 12.40 -3.25 -27.83
CA GLY A 123 12.11 -2.56 -29.09
C GLY A 123 12.15 -3.48 -30.32
N ALA A 124 12.42 -2.91 -31.50
CA ALA A 124 12.29 -3.58 -32.81
C ALA A 124 13.27 -4.74 -33.09
N GLY A 125 14.20 -5.03 -32.18
CA GLY A 125 15.21 -6.09 -32.32
C GLY A 125 14.91 -7.37 -31.54
N GLY A 126 13.78 -7.47 -30.85
CA GLY A 126 13.47 -8.62 -30.00
C GLY A 126 13.05 -9.87 -30.78
N ASP A 127 13.57 -11.04 -30.41
CA ASP A 127 13.17 -12.32 -31.00
C ASP A 127 11.71 -12.71 -30.64
N GLY A 128 11.15 -13.72 -31.31
CA GLY A 128 9.75 -14.11 -31.12
C GLY A 128 9.38 -14.51 -29.68
N SER A 129 10.35 -15.01 -28.90
CA SER A 129 10.13 -15.35 -27.49
C SER A 129 10.06 -14.09 -26.62
N GLN A 130 10.92 -13.11 -26.89
CA GLN A 130 10.92 -11.80 -26.22
C GLN A 130 9.65 -11.01 -26.51
N GLN A 131 9.12 -11.09 -27.73
CA GLN A 131 7.82 -10.49 -28.08
C GLN A 131 6.67 -11.13 -27.31
N THR A 132 6.69 -12.46 -27.17
CA THR A 132 5.66 -13.19 -26.40
C THR A 132 5.69 -12.79 -24.92
N VAL A 133 6.88 -12.72 -24.32
CA VAL A 133 7.07 -12.26 -22.93
C VAL A 133 6.60 -10.81 -22.75
N SER A 134 6.88 -9.95 -23.73
CA SER A 134 6.38 -8.57 -23.74
C SER A 134 4.86 -8.50 -23.76
N VAL A 135 4.17 -9.38 -24.51
CA VAL A 135 2.69 -9.42 -24.48
C VAL A 135 2.19 -9.75 -23.08
N PHE A 136 2.78 -10.73 -22.39
CA PHE A 136 2.43 -11.01 -20.99
C PHE A 136 2.67 -9.79 -20.10
N HIS A 137 3.80 -9.10 -20.25
CA HIS A 137 4.10 -7.86 -19.52
C HIS A 137 2.99 -6.82 -19.73
N GLN A 138 2.61 -6.55 -20.98
CA GLN A 138 1.59 -5.55 -21.30
C GLN A 138 0.22 -5.91 -20.72
N VAL A 139 -0.18 -7.19 -20.80
CA VAL A 139 -1.42 -7.68 -20.18
C VAL A 139 -1.40 -7.45 -18.67
N PHE A 140 -0.31 -7.81 -17.99
CA PHE A 140 -0.19 -7.59 -16.55
C PHE A 140 -0.14 -6.11 -16.18
N ALA A 141 0.50 -5.25 -16.98
CA ALA A 141 0.60 -3.82 -16.73
C ALA A 141 -0.76 -3.11 -16.85
N VAL A 142 -1.51 -3.41 -17.92
CA VAL A 142 -2.88 -2.89 -18.10
C VAL A 142 -3.80 -3.41 -16.98
N ALA A 143 -3.70 -4.71 -16.65
CA ALA A 143 -4.48 -5.29 -15.57
C ALA A 143 -4.12 -4.67 -14.20
N LEU A 144 -2.84 -4.39 -13.94
CA LEU A 144 -2.38 -3.74 -12.71
C LEU A 144 -2.99 -2.34 -12.56
N LEU A 145 -2.85 -1.47 -13.55
CA LEU A 145 -3.39 -0.11 -13.48
C LEU A 145 -4.91 -0.11 -13.37
N THR A 146 -5.58 -1.01 -14.11
CA THR A 146 -7.04 -1.20 -13.99
C THR A 146 -7.44 -1.66 -12.59
N ALA A 147 -6.73 -2.63 -12.03
CA ALA A 147 -6.99 -3.14 -10.68
C ALA A 147 -6.73 -2.06 -9.62
N MET A 148 -5.68 -1.25 -9.76
CA MET A 148 -5.41 -0.11 -8.88
C MET A 148 -6.51 0.96 -8.95
N ALA A 149 -6.97 1.30 -10.16
CA ALA A 149 -8.10 2.22 -10.36
C ALA A 149 -9.37 1.68 -9.70
N ALA A 150 -9.71 0.42 -9.98
CA ALA A 150 -10.85 -0.26 -9.36
C ALA A 150 -10.73 -0.27 -7.84
N PHE A 151 -9.57 -0.64 -7.29
CA PHE A 151 -9.33 -0.67 -5.86
C PHE A 151 -9.60 0.71 -5.21
N CYS A 152 -9.10 1.78 -5.80
CA CYS A 152 -9.43 3.14 -5.37
C CYS A 152 -10.95 3.42 -5.42
N LEU A 153 -11.60 3.16 -6.55
CA LEU A 153 -13.04 3.42 -6.71
C LEU A 153 -13.92 2.61 -5.74
N PHE A 154 -13.52 1.39 -5.40
CA PHE A 154 -14.25 0.56 -4.43
C PHE A 154 -13.93 0.92 -2.98
N MET A 155 -12.72 1.39 -2.69
CA MET A 155 -12.38 1.96 -1.39
C MET A 155 -13.20 3.22 -1.07
N TYR A 156 -13.59 4.01 -2.07
CA TYR A 156 -14.47 5.17 -1.90
C TYR A 156 -15.79 4.83 -1.18
N GLY A 157 -16.38 3.67 -1.51
CA GLY A 157 -17.65 3.19 -0.94
C GLY A 157 -17.49 2.28 0.29
N ALA A 158 -16.27 1.99 0.72
CA ALA A 158 -16.05 0.94 1.70
C ALA A 158 -16.51 1.33 3.12
N PRO A 159 -17.01 0.37 3.92
CA PRO A 159 -17.37 0.62 5.31
C PRO A 159 -16.20 1.23 6.11
N GLY A 160 -16.49 2.22 6.96
CA GLY A 160 -15.48 2.96 7.73
C GLY A 160 -14.74 4.06 6.95
N ILE A 161 -14.72 4.00 5.61
CA ILE A 161 -14.21 5.07 4.74
C ILE A 161 -15.34 5.97 4.25
N LYS A 162 -16.50 5.39 3.92
CA LYS A 162 -17.68 6.10 3.37
C LYS A 162 -18.12 7.31 4.20
N ASP A 163 -17.98 7.21 5.52
CA ASP A 163 -18.42 8.22 6.50
C ASP A 163 -17.38 9.32 6.72
N ARG A 164 -16.24 9.26 6.01
CA ARG A 164 -15.10 10.16 6.16
C ARG A 164 -14.75 10.83 4.83
N PRO A 165 -15.36 12.00 4.51
CA PRO A 165 -15.14 12.69 3.24
C PRO A 165 -13.67 12.94 2.88
N TYR A 166 -12.87 13.32 3.88
CA TYR A 166 -11.43 13.58 3.72
C TYR A 166 -10.61 12.33 3.39
N ALA A 167 -11.06 11.15 3.82
CA ALA A 167 -10.40 9.88 3.51
C ALA A 167 -10.91 9.27 2.21
N ARG A 168 -12.21 9.41 1.89
CA ARG A 168 -12.81 8.79 0.70
C ARG A 168 -12.53 9.57 -0.60
N ARG A 169 -12.59 10.91 -0.58
CA ARG A 169 -12.44 11.74 -1.80
C ARG A 169 -11.11 11.49 -2.54
N PRO A 170 -9.95 11.37 -1.86
CA PRO A 170 -8.68 11.04 -2.52
C PRO A 170 -8.74 9.74 -3.32
N TYR A 171 -9.43 8.71 -2.81
CA TYR A 171 -9.61 7.46 -3.53
C TYR A 171 -10.45 7.62 -4.81
N LEU A 172 -11.54 8.39 -4.76
CA LEU A 172 -12.33 8.67 -5.96
C LEU A 172 -11.51 9.40 -7.03
N VAL A 173 -10.84 10.49 -6.62
CA VAL A 173 -10.01 11.29 -7.52
C VAL A 173 -8.91 10.43 -8.13
N ALA A 174 -8.20 9.65 -7.31
CA ALA A 174 -7.14 8.76 -7.80
C ALA A 174 -7.66 7.72 -8.80
N GLY A 175 -8.78 7.06 -8.49
CA GLY A 175 -9.37 6.06 -9.38
C GLY A 175 -9.76 6.63 -10.74
N VAL A 176 -10.39 7.81 -10.76
CA VAL A 176 -10.77 8.51 -12.01
C VAL A 176 -9.54 8.96 -12.78
N LEU A 177 -8.55 9.55 -12.10
CA LEU A 177 -7.33 10.03 -12.75
C LEU A 177 -6.55 8.90 -13.42
N ILE A 178 -6.41 7.74 -12.77
CA ILE A 178 -5.74 6.57 -13.37
C ILE A 178 -6.44 6.18 -14.69
N LEU A 179 -7.77 6.09 -14.71
CA LEU A 179 -8.51 5.77 -15.94
C LEU A 179 -8.31 6.83 -17.03
N VAL A 180 -8.29 8.11 -16.65
CA VAL A 180 -8.01 9.22 -17.58
C VAL A 180 -6.61 9.09 -18.18
N PHE A 181 -5.59 8.86 -17.35
CA PHE A 181 -4.21 8.71 -17.83
C PHE A 181 -4.02 7.46 -18.67
N MET A 182 -4.71 6.36 -18.36
CA MET A 182 -4.72 5.18 -19.22
C MET A 182 -5.33 5.49 -20.60
N ALA A 183 -6.44 6.25 -20.65
CA ALA A 183 -7.03 6.66 -21.92
C ALA A 183 -6.11 7.61 -22.70
N LEU A 184 -5.47 8.57 -22.02
CA LEU A 184 -4.49 9.48 -22.62
C LEU A 184 -3.27 8.73 -23.16
N ALA A 185 -2.74 7.75 -22.43
CA ALA A 185 -1.65 6.89 -22.91
C ALA A 185 -2.04 6.13 -24.18
N ALA A 186 -3.25 5.57 -24.22
CA ALA A 186 -3.76 4.87 -25.40
C ALA A 186 -3.92 5.79 -26.61
N VAL A 187 -4.46 7.00 -26.41
CA VAL A 187 -4.56 8.02 -27.47
C VAL A 187 -3.18 8.44 -27.95
N ALA A 188 -2.23 8.65 -27.02
CA ALA A 188 -0.88 9.05 -27.38
C ALA A 188 -0.17 7.97 -28.20
N ALA A 189 -0.27 6.70 -27.77
CA ALA A 189 0.28 5.56 -28.50
C ALA A 189 -0.36 5.41 -29.90
N ALA A 190 -1.67 5.63 -30.04
CA ALA A 190 -2.37 5.53 -31.32
C ALA A 190 -2.00 6.66 -32.30
N THR A 191 -1.75 7.85 -31.77
CA THR A 191 -1.43 9.05 -32.56
C THR A 191 0.07 9.27 -32.75
N LYS A 192 0.93 8.52 -32.03
CA LYS A 192 2.39 8.71 -31.94
C LYS A 192 2.79 10.11 -31.50
N VAL A 193 1.90 10.81 -30.79
CA VAL A 193 2.17 12.16 -30.31
C VAL A 193 3.24 12.08 -29.22
N GLY A 194 4.28 12.90 -29.36
CA GLY A 194 5.33 13.04 -28.35
C GLY A 194 6.25 11.83 -28.15
N ASP A 195 6.32 10.91 -29.11
CA ASP A 195 7.29 9.79 -29.07
C ASP A 195 8.75 10.27 -29.05
N ASP A 196 9.01 11.49 -29.56
CA ASP A 196 10.30 12.16 -29.60
C ASP A 196 10.57 13.08 -28.40
N TRP A 197 9.61 13.23 -27.48
CA TRP A 197 9.78 14.08 -26.30
C TRP A 197 10.77 13.46 -25.31
N LEU A 198 11.48 14.32 -24.58
CA LEU A 198 12.38 13.89 -23.50
C LEU A 198 11.66 13.03 -22.46
N ILE A 199 10.41 13.39 -22.16
CA ILE A 199 9.50 12.61 -21.32
C ILE A 199 8.35 12.21 -22.22
N THR A 200 8.32 10.93 -22.61
CA THR A 200 7.27 10.41 -23.47
C THR A 200 5.91 10.51 -22.78
N PRO A 201 4.81 10.70 -23.53
CA PRO A 201 3.47 10.70 -22.96
C PRO A 201 3.12 9.39 -22.24
N LEU A 202 3.66 8.25 -22.71
CA LEU A 202 3.48 6.96 -22.05
C LEU A 202 4.07 6.97 -20.64
N TYR A 203 5.35 7.35 -20.49
CA TYR A 203 5.96 7.45 -19.17
C TYR A 203 5.20 8.43 -18.29
N LEU A 204 4.83 9.61 -18.81
CA LEU A 204 4.13 10.62 -18.03
C LEU A 204 2.77 10.10 -17.53
N CYS A 205 2.01 9.39 -18.36
CA CYS A 205 0.73 8.81 -17.97
C CYS A 205 0.89 7.68 -16.95
N GLU A 206 1.88 6.80 -17.11
CA GLU A 206 2.20 5.77 -16.12
C GLU A 206 2.60 6.39 -14.78
N TRP A 207 3.50 7.38 -14.82
CA TRP A 207 3.91 8.14 -13.66
C TRP A 207 2.71 8.75 -12.94
N LEU A 208 1.90 9.56 -13.62
CA LEU A 208 0.77 10.24 -13.00
C LEU A 208 -0.30 9.26 -12.49
N SER A 209 -0.47 8.10 -13.14
CA SER A 209 -1.32 7.01 -12.64
C SER A 209 -0.80 6.44 -11.32
N VAL A 210 0.49 6.08 -11.28
CA VAL A 210 1.11 5.50 -10.08
C VAL A 210 1.15 6.52 -8.93
N TRP A 211 1.37 7.81 -9.22
CA TRP A 211 1.27 8.90 -8.25
C TRP A 211 -0.14 9.07 -7.71
N SER A 212 -1.16 9.06 -8.58
CA SER A 212 -2.56 9.16 -8.16
C SER A 212 -2.89 8.09 -7.13
N PHE A 213 -2.51 6.84 -7.39
CA PHE A 213 -2.67 5.74 -6.45
C PHE A 213 -1.82 5.92 -5.17
N GLY A 214 -0.53 6.21 -5.34
CA GLY A 214 0.44 6.33 -4.24
C GLY A 214 0.07 7.41 -3.22
N PHE A 215 -0.36 8.59 -3.69
CA PHE A 215 -0.81 9.67 -2.81
C PHE A 215 -2.11 9.33 -2.08
N ALA A 216 -3.09 8.71 -2.74
CA ALA A 216 -4.32 8.28 -2.07
C ALA A 216 -4.03 7.27 -0.95
N TRP A 217 -3.14 6.31 -1.20
CA TRP A 217 -2.74 5.29 -0.23
C TRP A 217 -1.89 5.85 0.91
N THR A 218 -0.98 6.78 0.62
CA THR A 218 -0.21 7.50 1.65
C THR A 218 -1.14 8.32 2.54
N GLY A 219 -2.07 9.09 1.95
CA GLY A 219 -3.05 9.88 2.70
C GLY A 219 -3.93 9.00 3.61
N ALA A 220 -4.37 7.84 3.11
CA ALA A 220 -5.12 6.89 3.91
C ALA A 220 -4.30 6.24 5.04
N ALA A 221 -3.00 6.02 4.83
CA ALA A 221 -2.10 5.55 5.88
C ALA A 221 -1.92 6.59 6.98
N LEU A 222 -1.67 7.86 6.61
CA LEU A 222 -1.50 8.97 7.55
C LEU A 222 -2.80 9.26 8.32
N SER A 223 -3.95 9.19 7.65
CA SER A 223 -5.25 9.30 8.33
C SER A 223 -5.44 8.20 9.38
N LEU A 224 -5.04 6.97 9.09
CA LEU A 224 -5.14 5.86 10.03
C LEU A 224 -4.14 5.99 11.19
N ALA A 225 -2.94 6.52 10.93
CA ALA A 225 -1.94 6.83 11.96
C ALA A 225 -2.50 7.83 12.99
N ALA A 226 -3.12 8.92 12.51
CA ALA A 226 -3.73 9.93 13.37
C ALA A 226 -4.85 9.35 14.26
N ASP A 227 -5.65 8.42 13.73
CA ASP A 227 -6.68 7.73 14.51
C ASP A 227 -6.09 6.85 15.61
N ILE A 228 -5.03 6.08 15.29
CA ILE A 228 -4.35 5.21 16.26
C ILE A 228 -3.78 6.04 17.42
N ASP A 229 -3.17 7.20 17.13
CA ASP A 229 -2.63 8.11 18.14
C ASP A 229 -3.73 8.76 18.99
N ARG A 230 -4.86 9.11 18.39
CA ARG A 230 -6.02 9.63 19.12
C ARG A 230 -6.59 8.60 20.09
N LEU A 231 -6.64 7.33 19.68
CA LEU A 231 -7.11 6.22 20.51
C LEU A 231 -6.15 5.95 21.67
N SER A 232 -4.83 5.94 21.42
CA SER A 232 -3.83 5.70 22.47
C SER A 232 -3.88 6.78 23.56
N ARG A 233 -4.03 8.05 23.16
CA ARG A 233 -4.20 9.17 24.09
C ARG A 233 -5.46 9.06 24.94
N THR A 234 -6.60 8.77 24.30
CA THR A 234 -7.88 8.60 25.01
C THR A 234 -7.80 7.47 26.04
N ARG A 235 -7.18 6.34 25.67
CA ARG A 235 -6.99 5.21 26.58
C ARG A 235 -6.12 5.58 27.79
N ALA A 236 -5.02 6.29 27.58
CA ALA A 236 -4.15 6.74 28.67
C ALA A 236 -4.89 7.64 29.68
N VAL A 237 -5.77 8.53 29.20
CA VAL A 237 -6.60 9.37 30.07
C VAL A 237 -7.60 8.52 30.86
N VAL A 238 -8.28 7.57 30.22
CA VAL A 238 -9.24 6.68 30.90
C VAL A 238 -8.54 5.84 31.97
N ASP A 239 -7.39 5.25 31.67
CA ASP A 239 -6.63 4.44 32.61
C ASP A 239 -6.15 5.27 33.81
N ALA A 240 -5.75 6.53 33.60
CA ALA A 240 -5.40 7.46 34.68
C ALA A 240 -6.59 7.80 35.58
N VAL A 241 -7.77 8.10 35.00
CA VAL A 241 -9.00 8.39 35.74
C VAL A 241 -9.46 7.17 36.55
N VAL A 242 -9.46 5.99 35.92
CA VAL A 242 -9.83 4.73 36.60
C VAL A 242 -8.83 4.39 37.72
N GLY A 243 -7.53 4.64 37.52
CA GLY A 243 -6.51 4.49 38.54
C GLY A 243 -6.75 5.40 39.75
N TRP A 244 -7.06 6.68 39.51
CA TRP A 244 -7.38 7.65 40.56
C TRP A 244 -8.64 7.25 41.35
N LEU A 245 -9.71 6.83 40.66
CA LEU A 245 -10.94 6.36 41.32
C LEU A 245 -10.70 5.13 42.20
N ARG A 246 -9.86 4.19 41.78
CA ARG A 246 -9.48 3.02 42.59
C ARG A 246 -8.69 3.41 43.84
N ALA A 247 -7.84 4.43 43.76
CA ALA A 247 -7.08 4.91 44.91
C ALA A 247 -7.98 5.54 46.00
N LEU A 248 -9.09 6.16 45.60
CA LEU A 248 -10.08 6.71 46.54
C LEU A 248 -10.96 5.65 47.22
N GLY A 249 -11.07 4.45 46.63
CA GLY A 249 -11.88 3.34 47.16
C GLY A 249 -11.12 2.37 48.08
N GLY A 250 -9.83 2.58 48.33
CA GLY A 250 -9.05 1.74 49.26
C GLY A 250 -9.50 1.95 50.71
N PRO A 251 -9.73 0.88 51.50
CA PRO A 251 -10.23 1.04 52.86
C PRO A 251 -9.23 1.83 53.72
N PRO A 252 -9.70 2.74 54.59
CA PRO A 252 -8.82 3.52 55.45
C PRO A 252 -8.00 2.58 56.32
N GLY A 253 -6.67 2.64 56.17
CA GLY A 253 -5.75 1.87 56.98
C GLY A 253 -6.03 2.12 58.46
N ARG A 254 -6.42 1.07 59.19
CA ARG A 254 -6.42 1.08 60.65
C ARG A 254 -5.01 1.42 61.11
N GLY A 255 -4.80 2.66 61.54
CA GLY A 255 -3.62 3.04 62.30
C GLY A 255 -3.49 2.10 63.49
N LYS A 256 -2.43 1.29 63.50
CA LYS A 256 -2.04 0.56 64.70
C LYS A 256 -1.43 1.59 65.66
N PRO A 257 -1.96 1.79 66.88
CA PRO A 257 -1.25 2.58 67.88
C PRO A 257 0.04 1.83 68.23
N ARG A 258 1.17 2.53 68.20
CA ARG A 258 2.41 2.05 68.82
C ARG A 258 2.17 1.98 70.32
N SER A 259 2.30 0.79 70.91
CA SER A 259 2.37 0.62 72.35
C SER A 259 3.70 1.16 72.88
N PRO A 260 3.72 1.88 74.01
CA PRO A 260 4.95 2.40 74.60
C PRO A 260 5.78 1.26 75.22
N GLU A 261 7.10 1.35 75.02
CA GLU A 261 8.11 0.56 75.72
C GLU A 261 8.00 0.79 77.23
N THR A 262 7.95 -0.30 78.01
CA THR A 262 8.33 -0.29 79.42
C THR A 262 9.15 -1.53 79.75
N VAL A 263 10.43 -1.27 80.08
CA VAL A 263 11.39 -1.97 80.97
C VAL A 263 11.66 -3.45 80.73
#